data_AF-A0A382B2A6-F1
#
_entry.id   AF-A0A382B2A6-F1
#
_cell.length_a   1.000
_cell.length_b   1.000
_cell.length_c   1.000
_cell.angle_alpha   90.00
_cell.angle_beta   90.00
_cell.angle_gamma   90.00
#
_symmetry.space_group_name_H-M   'P 1'
#
loop_
_entity.id
_entity.type
_entity.pdbx_description
1 polymer ?
#
loop_
_entity_poly.entity_id
_entity_poly.type
_entity_poly.pdbx_seq_one_letter_code
_entity_poly.pdbx_strand_id
1 'polypeptide(L)'
;MDKAVFLPKVIQYDRYQPEFYEDTKTYISKRVNKKKIDKALSLYQEKNLIIKDVENKFIVEKELLLALMGIETNFGKYLGKMDIVSSLATLSFDKRRSEFFTKELLILLKLIDNGIIDPTILYGSWAGAFGNFQFMPRTIKNYAIDYNGNSIIELKDIDDSFASAANYINKIGWKTDQPCFYKVELKDSVPKKYLNTSAKKIHNKKKLFYFEKYIHNYNEIDLNKNILAAIVTPDKDIIPGAENLSPAYLIFNNYELLLKWNRSLRFALAVCTLKNEIKNAL
;
A
#
# COMPACT_ATOMS: atom_id res chain seq x y z
N MET A 1 -2.43 10.08 28.06
CA MET A 1 -1.01 10.39 27.77
C MET A 1 -0.07 9.96 28.90
N ASP A 2 -0.56 9.86 30.14
CA ASP A 2 0.27 9.59 31.33
C ASP A 2 1.08 8.28 31.31
N LYS A 3 0.65 7.29 30.52
CA LYS A 3 1.36 6.01 30.32
C LYS A 3 2.32 6.01 29.12
N ALA A 4 2.36 7.08 28.33
CA ALA A 4 3.20 7.14 27.15
C ALA A 4 4.68 7.20 27.54
N VAL A 5 5.51 6.40 26.87
CA VAL A 5 6.94 6.30 27.15
C VAL A 5 7.76 6.66 25.91
N PHE A 6 8.96 7.19 26.11
CA PHE A 6 9.89 7.40 25.01
C PHE A 6 10.44 6.06 24.51
N LEU A 7 10.40 5.83 23.19
CA LEU A 7 10.81 4.58 22.56
C LEU A 7 12.03 4.79 21.63
N PRO A 8 13.29 4.63 22.11
CA PRO A 8 14.48 4.90 21.31
C PRO A 8 14.54 4.12 19.98
N LYS A 9 14.04 2.87 19.97
CA LYS A 9 14.00 2.02 18.76
C LYS A 9 13.12 2.62 17.65
N VAL A 10 12.07 3.37 18.02
CA VAL A 10 11.21 4.06 17.04
C VAL A 10 12.01 5.08 16.23
N ILE A 11 12.93 5.81 16.88
CA ILE A 11 13.83 6.75 16.19
C ILE A 11 14.78 6.00 15.25
N GLN A 12 15.34 4.87 15.68
CA GLN A 12 16.20 4.05 14.83
C GLN A 12 15.47 3.57 13.57
N TYR A 13 14.25 3.04 13.71
CA TYR A 13 13.45 2.59 12.56
C TYR A 13 13.02 3.73 11.63
N ASP A 14 12.76 4.93 12.16
CA ASP A 14 12.49 6.09 11.31
C ASP A 14 13.68 6.44 10.40
N ARG A 15 14.91 6.35 10.92
CA ARG A 15 16.12 6.66 10.15
C ARG A 15 16.51 5.54 9.17
N TYR A 16 16.19 4.28 9.47
CA TYR A 16 16.59 3.12 8.67
C TYR A 16 15.38 2.30 8.20
N GLN A 17 14.92 2.56 6.98
CA GLN A 17 13.84 1.80 6.33
C GLN A 17 14.42 0.85 5.27
N PRO A 18 14.37 -0.48 5.48
CA PRO A 18 15.00 -1.47 4.59
C PRO A 18 14.46 -1.45 3.15
N GLU A 19 13.22 -1.02 2.95
CA GLU A 19 12.52 -1.05 1.66
C GLU A 19 13.16 -0.16 0.58
N PHE A 20 14.03 0.77 0.98
CA PHE A 20 14.76 1.63 0.04
C PHE A 20 16.05 1.01 -0.51
N TYR A 21 16.47 -0.15 0.00
CA TYR A 21 17.76 -0.77 -0.33
C TYR A 21 17.63 -2.09 -1.11
N GLU A 22 16.42 -2.51 -1.47
CA GLU A 22 16.16 -3.74 -2.21
C GLU A 22 15.76 -3.46 -3.65
N ASP A 23 16.35 -4.16 -4.62
CA ASP A 23 15.92 -4.10 -6.02
C ASP A 23 14.50 -4.66 -6.22
N THR A 24 13.87 -4.32 -7.33
CA THR A 24 12.46 -4.65 -7.59
C THR A 24 12.22 -6.16 -7.63
N LYS A 25 13.13 -6.94 -8.20
CA LYS A 25 12.99 -8.41 -8.29
C LYS A 25 13.06 -9.04 -6.90
N THR A 26 14.03 -8.62 -6.09
CA THR A 26 14.17 -9.10 -4.70
C THR A 26 12.96 -8.71 -3.86
N TYR A 27 12.52 -7.45 -3.95
CA TYR A 27 11.37 -6.95 -3.18
C TYR A 27 10.08 -7.73 -3.49
N ILE A 28 9.79 -7.96 -4.78
CA ILE A 28 8.60 -8.68 -5.23
C ILE A 28 8.68 -10.15 -4.84
N SER A 29 9.80 -10.85 -5.08
CA SER A 29 9.90 -12.30 -4.78
C SER A 29 9.72 -12.65 -3.30
N LYS A 30 10.15 -11.76 -2.38
CA LYS A 30 9.89 -11.90 -0.94
C LYS A 30 8.40 -11.75 -0.58
N ARG A 31 7.66 -10.93 -1.32
CA ARG A 31 6.26 -10.57 -1.05
C ARG A 31 5.25 -11.32 -1.91
N VAL A 32 5.67 -11.93 -3.00
CA VAL A 32 4.82 -12.66 -3.94
C VAL A 32 5.43 -14.05 -4.13
N ASN A 33 4.84 -15.03 -3.45
CA ASN A 33 5.27 -16.43 -3.49
C ASN A 33 4.10 -17.34 -3.14
N LYS A 34 4.26 -18.64 -3.47
CA LYS A 34 3.24 -19.67 -3.27
C LYS A 34 2.69 -19.68 -1.84
N LYS A 35 3.55 -19.62 -0.81
CA LYS A 35 3.11 -19.60 0.59
C LYS A 35 2.17 -18.44 0.92
N LYS A 36 2.35 -17.29 0.27
CA LYS A 36 1.49 -16.11 0.47
C LYS A 36 0.17 -16.25 -0.28
N ILE A 37 0.19 -16.84 -1.47
CA ILE A 37 -1.01 -17.17 -2.24
C ILE A 37 -1.86 -18.20 -1.48
N ASP A 38 -1.26 -19.31 -1.03
CA ASP A 38 -1.96 -20.36 -0.28
C ASP A 38 -2.67 -19.81 0.98
N LYS A 39 -2.03 -18.87 1.67
CA LYS A 39 -2.62 -18.18 2.83
C LYS A 39 -3.77 -17.25 2.46
N ALA A 40 -3.67 -16.53 1.34
CA ALA A 40 -4.78 -15.70 0.85
C ALA A 40 -6.01 -16.57 0.56
N LEU A 41 -5.80 -17.72 -0.10
CA LEU A 41 -6.86 -18.67 -0.42
C LEU A 41 -7.48 -19.25 0.86
N SER A 42 -6.65 -19.65 1.84
CA SER A 42 -7.13 -20.16 3.13
C SER A 42 -7.94 -19.12 3.89
N LEU A 43 -7.47 -17.87 3.97
CA LEU A 43 -8.22 -16.78 4.62
C LEU A 43 -9.54 -16.52 3.89
N TYR A 44 -9.51 -16.49 2.56
CA TYR A 44 -10.72 -16.31 1.77
C TYR A 44 -11.72 -17.44 2.00
N GLN A 45 -11.28 -18.70 2.04
CA GLN A 45 -12.16 -19.84 2.34
C GLN A 45 -12.81 -19.69 3.72
N GLU A 46 -12.04 -19.33 4.74
CA GLU A 46 -12.52 -19.15 6.12
C GLU A 46 -13.48 -17.97 6.26
N LYS A 47 -13.18 -16.84 5.61
CA LYS A 47 -13.90 -15.56 5.75
C LYS A 47 -14.69 -15.17 4.51
N ASN A 48 -15.14 -16.16 3.73
CA ASN A 48 -15.72 -15.91 2.41
C ASN A 48 -16.97 -15.01 2.47
N LEU A 49 -17.80 -15.15 3.50
CA LEU A 49 -19.07 -14.43 3.60
C LEU A 49 -18.82 -12.92 3.72
N ILE A 50 -18.01 -12.52 4.71
CA ILE A 50 -17.66 -11.12 4.93
C ILE A 50 -16.86 -10.53 3.75
N ILE A 51 -15.91 -11.28 3.20
CA ILE A 51 -15.08 -10.76 2.09
C ILE A 51 -15.94 -10.51 0.84
N LYS A 52 -16.88 -11.41 0.52
CA LYS A 52 -17.82 -11.23 -0.60
C LYS A 52 -18.80 -10.08 -0.35
N ASP A 53 -19.31 -9.96 0.87
CA ASP A 53 -20.20 -8.86 1.25
C ASP A 53 -19.50 -7.51 1.07
N VAL A 54 -18.26 -7.38 1.56
CA VAL A 54 -17.42 -6.19 1.38
C VAL A 54 -17.11 -5.92 -0.09
N GLU A 55 -16.73 -6.95 -0.87
CA GLU A 55 -16.47 -6.83 -2.31
C GLU A 55 -17.67 -6.22 -3.05
N ASN A 56 -18.87 -6.74 -2.79
CA ASN A 56 -20.10 -6.28 -3.43
C ASN A 56 -20.50 -4.88 -2.98
N LYS A 57 -20.42 -4.60 -1.67
CA LYS A 57 -20.86 -3.33 -1.08
C LYS A 57 -19.99 -2.15 -1.50
N PHE A 58 -18.68 -2.35 -1.54
CA PHE A 58 -17.72 -1.28 -1.83
C PHE A 58 -17.23 -1.31 -3.28
N ILE A 59 -17.60 -2.31 -4.08
CA ILE A 59 -17.17 -2.48 -5.48
C ILE A 59 -15.63 -2.48 -5.55
N VAL A 60 -15.01 -3.34 -4.74
CA VAL A 60 -13.56 -3.53 -4.68
C VAL A 60 -13.24 -5.01 -4.74
N GLU A 61 -12.36 -5.40 -5.66
CA GLU A 61 -11.96 -6.79 -5.89
C GLU A 61 -11.40 -7.43 -4.60
N LYS A 62 -11.95 -8.57 -4.20
CA LYS A 62 -11.46 -9.32 -3.02
C LYS A 62 -9.98 -9.66 -3.11
N GLU A 63 -9.47 -9.94 -4.32
CA GLU A 63 -8.08 -10.29 -4.57
C GLU A 63 -7.15 -9.12 -4.25
N LEU A 64 -7.62 -7.87 -4.45
CA LEU A 64 -6.87 -6.68 -4.07
C LEU A 64 -6.79 -6.55 -2.55
N LEU A 65 -7.91 -6.75 -1.84
CA LEU A 65 -7.95 -6.66 -0.38
C LEU A 65 -7.06 -7.74 0.26
N LEU A 66 -7.13 -8.97 -0.25
CA LEU A 66 -6.26 -10.07 0.16
C LEU A 66 -4.78 -9.77 -0.12
N ALA A 67 -4.45 -9.21 -1.28
CA ALA A 67 -3.08 -8.83 -1.63
C ALA A 67 -2.53 -7.74 -0.71
N LEU A 68 -3.34 -6.70 -0.43
CA LEU A 68 -2.97 -5.62 0.49
C LEU A 68 -2.70 -6.16 1.89
N MET A 69 -3.63 -6.95 2.47
CA MET A 69 -3.43 -7.54 3.80
C MET A 69 -2.21 -8.47 3.84
N GLY A 70 -2.01 -9.26 2.78
CA GLY A 70 -0.87 -10.17 2.65
C GLY A 70 0.48 -9.44 2.64
N ILE A 71 0.55 -8.26 2.01
CA ILE A 71 1.76 -7.44 1.94
C ILE A 71 1.97 -6.63 3.22
N GLU A 72 0.91 -6.04 3.77
CA GLU A 72 0.99 -5.21 4.98
C GLU A 72 1.35 -6.02 6.22
N THR A 73 0.64 -7.12 6.48
CA THR A 73 0.70 -7.81 7.77
C THR A 73 0.90 -9.32 7.66
N ASN A 74 1.04 -9.84 6.44
CA ASN A 74 1.08 -11.29 6.20
C ASN A 74 -0.16 -11.97 6.82
N PHE A 75 -1.34 -11.39 6.56
CA PHE A 75 -2.64 -11.85 7.05
C PHE A 75 -2.73 -11.80 8.58
N GLY A 76 -2.42 -10.64 9.18
CA GLY A 76 -2.52 -10.43 10.63
C GLY A 76 -1.38 -11.02 11.46
N LYS A 77 -0.45 -11.77 10.86
CA LYS A 77 0.70 -12.34 11.59
C LYS A 77 1.66 -11.28 12.12
N TYR A 78 1.84 -10.19 11.38
CA TYR A 78 2.80 -9.12 11.69
C TYR A 78 2.10 -7.76 11.80
N LEU A 79 1.29 -7.59 12.84
CA LEU A 79 0.60 -6.32 13.13
C LEU A 79 1.52 -5.26 13.74
N GLY A 80 2.67 -5.69 14.27
CA GLY A 80 3.55 -4.88 15.10
C GLY A 80 3.27 -5.07 16.59
N LYS A 81 4.20 -4.60 17.43
CA LYS A 81 4.20 -4.82 18.90
C LYS A 81 4.48 -3.55 19.68
N MET A 82 4.58 -2.40 19.00
CA MET A 82 4.88 -1.14 19.65
C MET A 82 3.59 -0.47 20.08
N ASP A 83 3.60 0.09 21.30
CA ASP A 83 2.53 0.97 21.75
C ASP A 83 2.44 2.18 20.82
N ILE A 84 1.30 2.33 20.15
CA ILE A 84 1.13 3.33 19.09
C ILE A 84 1.17 4.74 19.65
N VAL A 85 0.56 4.96 20.82
CA VAL A 85 0.53 6.29 21.47
C VAL A 85 1.96 6.73 21.80
N SER A 86 2.76 5.86 22.42
CA SER A 86 4.17 6.09 22.73
C SER A 86 5.01 6.28 21.47
N SER A 87 4.72 5.53 20.41
CA SER A 87 5.44 5.63 19.13
C SER A 87 5.21 6.99 18.47
N LEU A 88 3.95 7.41 18.36
CA LEU A 88 3.58 8.71 17.79
C LEU A 88 4.06 9.87 18.67
N ALA A 89 4.01 9.75 19.99
CA ALA A 89 4.55 10.74 20.92
C ALA A 89 6.08 10.87 20.77
N THR A 90 6.80 9.75 20.69
CA THR A 90 8.24 9.72 20.45
C THR A 90 8.61 10.42 19.13
N LEU A 91 7.88 10.14 18.04
CA LEU A 91 8.14 10.76 16.74
C LEU A 91 7.67 12.22 16.64
N SER A 92 6.67 12.61 17.44
CA SER A 92 6.25 14.01 17.59
C SER A 92 7.33 14.84 18.27
N PHE A 93 8.05 14.25 19.22
CA PHE A 93 9.18 14.90 19.90
C PHE A 93 10.43 14.99 19.01
N ASP A 94 10.63 14.08 18.06
CA ASP A 94 11.78 14.08 17.15
C ASP A 94 11.70 15.16 16.06
N LYS A 95 12.80 15.89 15.85
CA LYS A 95 12.85 17.03 14.94
C LYS A 95 12.61 16.69 13.45
N ARG A 96 12.84 15.46 12.98
CA ARG A 96 12.85 15.17 11.54
C ARG A 96 11.46 15.26 10.90
N ARG A 97 10.43 14.74 11.59
CA ARG A 97 9.04 14.65 11.10
C ARG A 97 8.02 15.05 12.17
N SER A 98 8.44 15.82 13.18
CA SER A 98 7.64 16.24 14.34
C SER A 98 6.23 16.65 13.94
N GLU A 99 6.07 17.65 13.06
CA GLU A 99 4.77 18.20 12.70
C GLU A 99 3.79 17.15 12.12
N PHE A 100 4.29 16.24 11.30
CA PHE A 100 3.47 15.17 10.73
C PHE A 100 2.97 14.22 11.82
N PHE A 101 3.86 13.75 12.69
CA PHE A 101 3.49 12.81 13.74
C PHE A 101 2.69 13.44 14.86
N THR A 102 2.88 14.73 15.15
CA THR A 102 2.02 15.47 16.06
C THR A 102 0.58 15.51 15.55
N LYS A 103 0.37 15.72 14.26
CA LYS A 103 -0.98 15.69 13.66
C LYS A 103 -1.61 14.30 13.77
N GLU A 104 -0.86 13.24 13.48
CA GLU A 104 -1.36 11.86 13.61
C GLU A 104 -1.65 11.50 15.08
N LEU A 105 -0.80 11.90 16.03
CA LEU A 105 -1.03 11.71 17.48
C LEU A 105 -2.32 12.40 17.94
N LEU A 106 -2.50 13.67 17.59
CA LEU A 106 -3.70 14.43 17.98
C LEU A 106 -4.98 13.84 17.36
N ILE A 107 -4.90 13.30 16.14
CA ILE A 107 -6.02 12.57 15.54
C ILE A 107 -6.31 11.30 16.34
N LEU A 108 -5.30 10.51 16.67
CA LEU A 108 -5.47 9.28 17.44
C LEU A 108 -6.10 9.55 18.82
N LEU A 109 -5.59 10.54 19.55
CA LEU A 109 -6.13 10.90 20.86
C LEU A 109 -7.60 11.30 20.77
N LYS A 110 -8.00 12.05 19.74
CA LYS A 110 -9.42 12.37 19.52
C LYS A 110 -10.28 11.15 19.20
N LEU A 111 -9.74 10.15 18.48
CA LEU A 111 -10.47 8.91 18.22
C LEU A 111 -10.67 8.11 19.52
N ILE A 112 -9.69 8.11 20.41
CA ILE A 112 -9.78 7.49 21.74
C ILE A 112 -10.79 8.24 22.61
N ASP A 113 -10.68 9.57 22.71
CA ASP A 113 -11.57 10.40 23.54
C ASP A 113 -13.04 10.28 23.12
N ASN A 114 -13.29 10.09 21.82
CA ASN A 114 -14.63 9.87 21.27
C ASN A 114 -15.13 8.41 21.43
N GLY A 115 -14.35 7.51 22.03
CA GLY A 115 -14.70 6.10 22.19
C GLY A 115 -14.70 5.28 20.89
N ILE A 116 -14.16 5.81 19.80
CA ILE A 116 -14.13 5.14 18.49
C ILE A 116 -13.08 4.02 18.47
N ILE A 117 -11.99 4.19 19.22
CA ILE A 117 -10.91 3.20 19.33
C ILE A 117 -10.65 2.92 20.81
N ASP A 118 -10.59 1.65 21.17
CA ASP A 118 -10.12 1.22 22.49
C ASP A 118 -8.59 1.39 22.59
N PRO A 119 -8.07 2.21 23.52
CA PRO A 119 -6.64 2.38 23.70
C PRO A 119 -5.91 1.11 24.16
N THR A 120 -6.60 0.11 24.74
CA THR A 120 -5.97 -1.11 25.24
C THR A 120 -5.46 -2.03 24.13
N ILE A 121 -6.01 -1.90 22.91
CA ILE A 121 -5.65 -2.72 21.75
C ILE A 121 -4.64 -2.05 20.82
N LEU A 122 -4.20 -0.82 21.10
CA LEU A 122 -3.37 0.04 20.25
C LEU A 122 -1.88 -0.34 20.21
N TYR A 123 -1.62 -1.58 19.81
CA TYR A 123 -0.30 -2.08 19.45
C TYR A 123 -0.18 -2.25 17.94
N GLY A 124 0.88 -1.70 17.36
CA GLY A 124 1.07 -1.69 15.91
C GLY A 124 2.51 -1.44 15.48
N SER A 125 2.68 -0.86 14.30
CA SER A 125 3.99 -0.52 13.77
C SER A 125 4.65 0.61 14.56
N TRP A 126 5.97 0.71 14.43
CA TRP A 126 6.76 1.79 15.03
C TRP A 126 6.36 3.20 14.55
N ALA A 127 5.70 3.31 13.40
CA ALA A 127 5.26 4.58 12.84
C ALA A 127 3.81 4.93 13.25
N GLY A 128 3.15 4.08 14.03
CA GLY A 128 1.78 4.28 14.48
C GLY A 128 0.69 3.77 13.53
N ALA A 129 1.05 2.92 12.56
CA ALA A 129 0.09 2.23 11.72
C ALA A 129 -0.56 1.04 12.47
N PHE A 130 -1.87 0.86 12.30
CA PHE A 130 -2.69 -0.05 13.09
C PHE A 130 -3.45 -1.08 12.24
N GLY A 131 -3.59 -2.29 12.76
CA GLY A 131 -4.48 -3.31 12.21
C GLY A 131 -3.96 -4.05 10.97
N ASN A 132 -4.82 -4.88 10.40
CA ASN A 132 -4.54 -5.80 9.29
C ASN A 132 -4.05 -5.08 8.01
N PHE A 133 -4.46 -3.83 7.85
CA PHE A 133 -4.16 -2.97 6.69
C PHE A 133 -3.25 -1.78 7.03
N GLN A 134 -2.69 -1.74 8.25
CA GLN A 134 -1.73 -0.73 8.69
C GLN A 134 -2.21 0.71 8.45
N PHE A 135 -3.41 1.04 8.92
CA PHE A 135 -3.95 2.39 8.82
C PHE A 135 -3.25 3.34 9.79
N MET A 136 -2.77 4.46 9.27
CA MET A 136 -2.39 5.61 10.08
C MET A 136 -3.63 6.27 10.69
N PRO A 137 -3.54 6.94 11.86
CA PRO A 137 -4.68 7.55 12.54
C PRO A 137 -5.58 8.43 11.65
N ARG A 138 -4.98 9.24 10.77
CA ARG A 138 -5.72 10.05 9.80
C ARG A 138 -6.51 9.21 8.79
N THR A 139 -5.98 8.06 8.37
CA THR A 139 -6.72 7.12 7.52
C THR A 139 -7.88 6.52 8.30
N ILE A 140 -7.68 6.14 9.56
CA ILE A 140 -8.77 5.62 10.42
C ILE A 140 -9.89 6.66 10.53
N LYS A 141 -9.57 7.88 10.93
CA LYS A 141 -10.54 8.98 11.07
C LYS A 141 -11.40 9.19 9.82
N ASN A 142 -10.82 9.07 8.64
CA ASN A 142 -11.49 9.44 7.40
C ASN A 142 -12.20 8.28 6.70
N TYR A 143 -11.78 7.03 6.97
CA TYR A 143 -12.18 5.89 6.14
C TYR A 143 -12.52 4.63 6.92
N ALA A 144 -12.16 4.50 8.19
CA ALA A 144 -12.52 3.31 8.94
C ALA A 144 -14.01 3.28 9.27
N ILE A 145 -14.55 2.08 9.32
CA ILE A 145 -15.97 1.79 9.55
C ILE A 145 -16.05 0.71 10.63
N ASP A 146 -16.90 0.95 11.63
CA ASP A 146 -17.42 -0.11 12.52
C ASP A 146 -18.42 -0.92 11.70
N TYR A 147 -17.99 -2.08 11.22
CA TYR A 147 -18.74 -2.88 10.28
C TYR A 147 -19.59 -3.94 10.98
N ASN A 148 -19.10 -4.47 12.11
CA ASN A 148 -19.82 -5.44 12.92
C ASN A 148 -20.83 -4.81 13.90
N GLY A 149 -20.81 -3.47 14.05
CA GLY A 149 -21.80 -2.70 14.81
C GLY A 149 -21.58 -2.75 16.33
N ASN A 150 -20.37 -3.07 16.80
CA ASN A 150 -20.06 -3.18 18.22
C ASN A 150 -19.68 -1.83 18.88
N SER A 151 -19.82 -0.72 18.15
CA SER A 151 -19.50 0.66 18.53
C SER A 151 -18.00 1.01 18.63
N ILE A 152 -17.10 0.07 18.34
CA ILE A 152 -15.64 0.26 18.39
C ILE A 152 -15.05 -0.18 17.05
N ILE A 153 -14.13 0.60 16.50
CA ILE A 153 -13.39 0.20 15.30
C ILE A 153 -12.16 -0.63 15.71
N GLU A 154 -12.24 -1.95 15.58
CA GLU A 154 -11.12 -2.87 15.80
C GLU A 154 -10.49 -3.31 14.48
N LEU A 155 -9.47 -2.58 13.99
CA LEU A 155 -8.82 -2.91 12.72
C LEU A 155 -7.95 -4.19 12.72
N LYS A 156 -7.91 -4.92 13.84
CA LYS A 156 -7.35 -6.28 13.91
C LYS A 156 -8.41 -7.34 13.57
N ASP A 157 -9.68 -7.02 13.80
CA ASP A 157 -10.80 -7.85 13.40
C ASP A 157 -11.01 -7.80 11.87
N ILE A 158 -11.47 -8.90 11.29
CA ILE A 158 -11.61 -9.02 9.83
C ILE A 158 -12.75 -8.13 9.32
N ASP A 159 -13.86 -8.01 10.04
CA ASP A 159 -15.05 -7.33 9.56
C ASP A 159 -14.76 -5.85 9.38
N ASP A 160 -14.27 -5.19 10.43
CA ASP A 160 -13.91 -3.77 10.39
C ASP A 160 -12.75 -3.50 9.45
N SER A 161 -11.71 -4.35 9.49
CA SER A 161 -10.49 -4.09 8.73
C SER A 161 -10.70 -4.21 7.22
N PHE A 162 -11.42 -5.22 6.74
CA PHE A 162 -11.74 -5.37 5.32
C PHE A 162 -12.70 -4.28 4.83
N ALA A 163 -13.76 -3.99 5.58
CA ALA A 163 -14.70 -2.94 5.22
C ALA A 163 -14.02 -1.56 5.16
N SER A 164 -13.17 -1.26 6.13
CA SER A 164 -12.38 -0.02 6.18
C SER A 164 -11.41 0.10 5.00
N ALA A 165 -10.70 -1.00 4.66
CA ALA A 165 -9.81 -1.05 3.51
C ALA A 165 -10.56 -0.85 2.19
N ALA A 166 -11.69 -1.54 2.02
CA ALA A 166 -12.52 -1.41 0.83
C ALA A 166 -13.13 -0.01 0.69
N ASN A 167 -13.62 0.58 1.79
CA ASN A 167 -14.08 1.97 1.79
C ASN A 167 -12.97 2.94 1.38
N TYR A 168 -11.75 2.79 1.93
CA TYR A 168 -10.61 3.61 1.51
C TYR A 168 -10.34 3.48 0.01
N ILE A 169 -10.21 2.24 -0.49
CA ILE A 169 -9.90 1.96 -1.90
C ILE A 169 -10.99 2.51 -2.83
N ASN A 170 -12.26 2.32 -2.48
CA ASN A 170 -13.39 2.89 -3.22
C ASN A 170 -13.32 4.43 -3.25
N LYS A 171 -13.14 5.08 -2.09
CA LYS A 171 -13.12 6.54 -1.97
C LYS A 171 -11.95 7.20 -2.68
N ILE A 172 -10.80 6.53 -2.79
CA ILE A 172 -9.66 7.08 -3.56
C ILE A 172 -9.85 6.95 -5.08
N GLY A 173 -10.92 6.27 -5.54
CA GLY A 173 -11.34 6.19 -6.94
C GLY A 173 -10.84 4.95 -7.67
N TRP A 174 -10.62 3.83 -6.96
CA TRP A 174 -10.25 2.56 -7.58
C TRP A 174 -11.32 2.11 -8.58
N LYS A 175 -10.86 1.53 -9.69
CA LYS A 175 -11.74 0.97 -10.72
C LYS A 175 -11.44 -0.50 -10.91
N THR A 176 -12.45 -1.35 -10.76
CA THR A 176 -12.33 -2.79 -11.01
C THR A 176 -11.96 -3.05 -12.47
N ASP A 177 -11.27 -4.17 -12.71
CA ASP A 177 -10.86 -4.63 -14.05
C ASP A 177 -10.01 -3.63 -14.86
N GLN A 178 -9.42 -2.64 -14.19
CA GLN A 178 -8.41 -1.77 -14.80
C GLN A 178 -7.00 -2.30 -14.51
N PRO A 179 -6.10 -2.31 -15.51
CA PRO A 179 -4.74 -2.79 -15.35
C PRO A 179 -3.97 -1.90 -14.37
N CYS A 180 -3.09 -2.51 -13.57
CA CYS A 180 -2.14 -1.74 -12.77
C CYS A 180 -0.93 -1.31 -13.60
N PHE A 181 -0.25 -2.27 -14.22
CA PHE A 181 1.01 -2.04 -14.93
C PHE A 181 1.30 -3.14 -15.97
N TYR A 182 2.22 -2.86 -16.90
CA TYR A 182 2.88 -3.82 -17.79
C TYR A 182 4.38 -3.64 -17.67
N LYS A 183 5.12 -4.75 -17.61
CA LYS A 183 6.58 -4.71 -17.73
C LYS A 183 6.93 -4.40 -19.19
N VAL A 184 7.87 -3.48 -19.39
CA VAL A 184 8.26 -3.03 -20.72
C VAL A 184 9.77 -3.01 -20.88
N GLU A 185 10.22 -3.21 -22.12
CA GLU A 185 11.59 -3.06 -22.55
C GLU A 185 11.73 -1.72 -23.27
N LEU A 186 12.37 -0.75 -22.62
CA LEU A 186 12.53 0.59 -23.16
C LEU A 186 13.66 0.64 -24.20
N LYS A 187 13.46 1.43 -25.25
CA LYS A 187 14.51 1.82 -26.20
C LYS A 187 15.35 2.95 -25.60
N ASP A 188 16.63 3.02 -25.98
CA ASP A 188 17.55 4.09 -25.54
C ASP A 188 17.09 5.50 -25.91
N SER A 189 16.23 5.61 -26.93
CA SER A 189 15.66 6.88 -27.39
C SER A 189 14.62 7.50 -26.44
N VAL A 190 14.22 6.83 -25.35
CA VAL A 190 13.21 7.35 -24.42
C VAL A 190 13.72 8.60 -23.68
N PRO A 191 13.03 9.74 -23.78
CA PRO A 191 13.48 10.94 -23.07
C PRO A 191 13.41 10.79 -21.54
N LYS A 192 14.48 11.17 -20.83
CA LYS A 192 14.61 11.06 -19.36
C LYS A 192 13.43 11.65 -18.57
N LYS A 193 12.74 12.67 -19.11
CA LYS A 193 11.54 13.27 -18.49
C LYS A 193 10.37 12.29 -18.30
N TYR A 194 10.31 11.20 -19.06
CA TYR A 194 9.28 10.17 -18.92
C TYR A 194 9.62 9.10 -17.87
N LEU A 195 10.88 9.03 -17.42
CA LEU A 195 11.35 8.01 -16.49
C LEU A 195 11.09 8.47 -15.04
N ASN A 196 9.94 8.07 -14.49
CA ASN A 196 9.59 8.40 -13.11
C ASN A 196 10.27 7.42 -12.14
N THR A 197 11.08 7.94 -11.20
CA THR A 197 11.79 7.10 -10.21
C THR A 197 11.33 7.36 -8.78
N SER A 198 10.57 8.44 -8.57
CA SER A 198 9.96 8.76 -7.29
C SER A 198 8.47 8.42 -7.28
N ALA A 199 8.02 7.78 -6.21
CA ALA A 199 6.60 7.56 -5.93
C ALA A 199 5.85 8.82 -5.44
N LYS A 200 6.56 9.92 -5.15
CA LYS A 200 5.94 11.14 -4.57
C LYS A 200 4.91 11.77 -5.51
N LYS A 201 5.24 11.80 -6.81
CA LYS A 201 4.36 12.36 -7.85
C LYS A 201 4.75 11.76 -9.20
N ILE A 202 3.78 11.16 -9.87
CA ILE A 202 3.94 10.64 -11.24
C ILE A 202 3.66 11.77 -12.23
N HIS A 203 4.58 12.00 -13.15
CA HIS A 203 4.55 13.08 -14.13
C HIS A 203 4.55 12.55 -15.56
N ASN A 204 4.35 13.47 -16.52
CA ASN A 204 4.47 13.22 -17.96
C ASN A 204 3.60 12.07 -18.48
N LYS A 205 2.40 11.92 -17.90
CA LYS A 205 1.37 10.97 -18.35
C LYS A 205 0.97 11.28 -19.79
N LYS A 206 0.83 10.24 -20.61
CA LYS A 206 0.38 10.33 -22.01
C LYS A 206 -0.58 9.19 -22.30
N LYS A 207 -1.33 9.29 -23.40
CA LYS A 207 -2.09 8.14 -23.90
C LYS A 207 -1.13 6.99 -24.23
N LEU A 208 -1.54 5.76 -23.98
CA LEU A 208 -0.70 4.56 -24.14
C LEU A 208 0.00 4.51 -25.51
N PHE A 209 -0.70 4.79 -26.62
CA PHE A 209 -0.11 4.81 -27.96
C PHE A 209 1.08 5.77 -28.12
N TYR A 210 1.16 6.82 -27.30
CA TYR A 210 2.27 7.77 -27.38
C TYR A 210 3.62 7.10 -27.06
N PHE A 211 3.60 6.06 -26.22
CA PHE A 211 4.80 5.36 -25.78
C PHE A 211 5.23 4.23 -26.73
N GLU A 212 4.43 3.87 -27.73
CA GLU A 212 4.72 2.81 -28.72
C GLU A 212 6.11 2.94 -29.32
N LYS A 213 6.49 4.16 -29.72
CA LYS A 213 7.80 4.41 -30.33
C LYS A 213 8.99 4.17 -29.39
N TYR A 214 8.79 4.14 -28.08
CA TYR A 214 9.86 4.01 -27.07
C TYR A 214 9.94 2.61 -26.43
N ILE A 215 9.08 1.66 -26.82
CA ILE A 215 9.00 0.34 -26.19
C ILE A 215 9.25 -0.74 -27.26
N HIS A 216 10.11 -1.71 -26.97
CA HIS A 216 10.39 -2.84 -27.87
C HIS A 216 9.22 -3.82 -27.91
N ASN A 217 8.75 -4.25 -26.74
CA ASN A 217 7.68 -5.24 -26.60
C ASN A 217 6.27 -4.62 -26.53
N TYR A 218 6.03 -3.50 -27.23
CA TYR A 218 4.75 -2.78 -27.15
C TYR A 218 3.57 -3.63 -27.67
N ASN A 219 3.84 -4.52 -28.63
CA ASN A 219 2.83 -5.40 -29.23
C ASN A 219 2.27 -6.45 -28.25
N GLU A 220 2.91 -6.68 -27.12
CA GLU A 220 2.42 -7.59 -26.05
C GLU A 220 1.35 -6.92 -25.16
N ILE A 221 1.13 -5.60 -25.32
CA ILE A 221 0.19 -4.85 -24.49
C ILE A 221 -1.20 -4.88 -25.14
N ASP A 222 -2.04 -5.79 -24.67
CA ASP A 222 -3.44 -5.89 -25.08
C ASP A 222 -4.34 -4.99 -24.22
N LEU A 223 -4.39 -3.69 -24.57
CA LEU A 223 -5.22 -2.69 -23.90
C LEU A 223 -5.72 -1.61 -24.86
N ASN A 224 -6.77 -0.90 -24.42
CA ASN A 224 -7.23 0.31 -25.10
C ASN A 224 -6.10 1.36 -25.16
N LYS A 225 -5.66 1.67 -26.38
CA LYS A 225 -4.56 2.59 -26.69
C LYS A 225 -4.78 4.04 -26.23
N ASN A 226 -6.00 4.43 -25.89
CA ASN A 226 -6.34 5.79 -25.44
C ASN A 226 -6.26 6.01 -23.92
N ILE A 227 -6.00 4.97 -23.12
CA ILE A 227 -5.85 5.12 -21.67
C ILE A 227 -4.58 5.90 -21.32
N LEU A 228 -4.62 6.64 -20.21
CA LEU A 228 -3.43 7.35 -19.71
C LEU A 228 -2.47 6.38 -19.03
N ALA A 229 -1.20 6.48 -19.41
CA ALA A 229 -0.10 5.73 -18.84
C ALA A 229 1.08 6.64 -18.49
N ALA A 230 1.98 6.15 -17.65
CA ALA A 230 3.30 6.73 -17.42
C ALA A 230 4.34 5.61 -17.29
N ILE A 231 5.62 5.95 -17.43
CA ILE A 231 6.72 4.99 -17.26
C ILE A 231 7.33 5.19 -15.87
N VAL A 232 7.54 4.09 -15.14
CA VAL A 232 8.32 4.06 -13.90
C VAL A 232 9.55 3.16 -14.05
N THR A 233 10.64 3.58 -13.42
CA THR A 233 11.92 2.84 -13.37
C THR A 233 12.38 2.76 -11.91
N PRO A 234 11.81 1.81 -11.13
CA PRO A 234 11.89 1.80 -9.67
C PRO A 234 13.31 1.69 -9.11
N ASP A 235 14.26 1.07 -9.83
CA ASP A 235 15.58 0.74 -9.30
C ASP A 235 16.65 1.82 -9.51
N LYS A 236 16.30 2.98 -10.09
CA LYS A 236 17.30 4.03 -10.38
C LYS A 236 17.98 4.54 -9.12
N ASP A 237 17.21 4.71 -8.06
CA ASP A 237 17.73 5.27 -6.81
C ASP A 237 18.62 4.27 -6.04
N ILE A 238 18.75 3.02 -6.52
CA ILE A 238 19.61 1.98 -5.95
C ILE A 238 20.94 1.86 -6.70
N ILE A 239 20.97 2.17 -7.99
CA ILE A 239 22.14 1.98 -8.86
C ILE A 239 22.77 3.34 -9.19
N PRO A 240 23.92 3.70 -8.59
CA PRO A 240 24.60 4.97 -8.88
C PRO A 240 25.00 5.07 -10.37
N GLY A 241 24.69 6.20 -11.01
CA GLY A 241 25.12 6.50 -12.38
C GLY A 241 24.34 5.83 -13.51
N ALA A 242 23.31 5.03 -13.20
CA ALA A 242 22.55 4.33 -14.23
C ALA A 242 21.59 5.26 -15.01
N GLU A 243 21.57 5.11 -16.34
CA GLU A 243 20.51 5.70 -17.19
C GLU A 243 19.16 4.97 -17.00
N ASN A 244 19.21 3.79 -16.37
CA ASN A 244 18.15 2.97 -15.78
C ASN A 244 16.86 2.83 -16.59
N LEU A 245 17.01 2.14 -17.72
CA LEU A 245 15.92 1.70 -18.59
C LEU A 245 15.30 0.36 -18.16
N SER A 246 15.87 -0.30 -17.14
CA SER A 246 15.43 -1.61 -16.66
C SER A 246 15.60 -1.76 -15.14
N PRO A 247 14.65 -2.40 -14.43
CA PRO A 247 13.34 -2.77 -14.93
C PRO A 247 12.48 -1.52 -15.17
N ALA A 248 11.66 -1.56 -16.21
CA ALA A 248 10.72 -0.49 -16.54
C ALA A 248 9.29 -1.04 -16.63
N TYR A 249 8.34 -0.19 -16.26
CA TYR A 249 6.94 -0.52 -16.27
C TYR A 249 6.11 0.63 -16.81
N LEU A 250 5.18 0.34 -17.72
CA LEU A 250 4.04 1.22 -17.96
C LEU A 250 3.06 1.04 -16.81
N ILE A 251 2.65 2.14 -16.18
CA ILE A 251 1.70 2.16 -15.07
C ILE A 251 0.44 2.95 -15.45
N PHE A 252 -0.68 2.60 -14.84
CA PHE A 252 -1.97 3.27 -15.05
C PHE A 252 -2.54 3.81 -13.75
N ASN A 253 -3.76 4.34 -13.83
CA ASN A 253 -4.42 5.03 -12.72
C ASN A 253 -4.46 4.20 -11.43
N ASN A 254 -4.86 2.93 -11.50
CA ASN A 254 -4.94 2.06 -10.31
C ASN A 254 -3.60 1.88 -9.60
N TYR A 255 -2.50 1.74 -10.36
CA TYR A 255 -1.17 1.68 -9.76
C TYR A 255 -0.83 2.97 -9.00
N GLU A 256 -1.15 4.13 -9.57
CA GLU A 256 -0.92 5.43 -8.89
C GLU A 256 -1.81 5.59 -7.64
N LEU A 257 -3.02 5.02 -7.64
CA LEU A 257 -3.86 4.99 -6.46
C LEU A 257 -3.23 4.19 -5.31
N LEU A 258 -2.53 3.09 -5.60
CA LEU A 258 -1.77 2.36 -4.57
C LEU A 258 -0.60 3.19 -4.00
N LEU A 259 -0.07 4.16 -4.75
CA LEU A 259 0.94 5.07 -4.22
C LEU A 259 0.38 6.05 -3.17
N LYS A 260 -0.96 6.23 -3.11
CA LYS A 260 -1.62 6.95 -2.01
C LYS A 260 -1.68 6.12 -0.73
N TRP A 261 -1.72 4.79 -0.87
CA TRP A 261 -1.68 3.84 0.24
C TRP A 261 -0.27 3.77 0.83
N ASN A 262 0.72 3.46 -0.01
CA ASN A 262 2.14 3.45 0.36
C ASN A 262 2.96 4.07 -0.78
N ARG A 263 3.74 5.11 -0.47
CA ARG A 263 4.56 5.87 -1.43
C ARG A 263 5.82 5.11 -1.85
N SER A 264 5.65 3.91 -2.38
CA SER A 264 6.72 3.03 -2.88
C SER A 264 6.30 2.43 -4.23
N LEU A 265 7.15 2.65 -5.25
CA LEU A 265 6.92 2.07 -6.58
C LEU A 265 6.91 0.53 -6.52
N ARG A 266 7.78 -0.06 -5.69
CA ARG A 266 7.86 -1.53 -5.53
C ARG A 266 6.67 -2.09 -4.77
N PHE A 267 6.14 -1.36 -3.80
CA PHE A 267 4.93 -1.76 -3.08
C PHE A 267 3.75 -1.92 -4.04
N ALA A 268 3.47 -0.92 -4.88
CA ALA A 268 2.38 -0.98 -5.84
C ALA A 268 2.57 -2.10 -6.87
N LEU A 269 3.82 -2.36 -7.31
CA LEU A 269 4.12 -3.52 -8.17
C LEU A 269 3.80 -4.83 -7.44
N ALA A 270 4.29 -5.01 -6.22
CA ALA A 270 4.09 -6.24 -5.44
C ALA A 270 2.59 -6.51 -5.17
N VAL A 271 1.81 -5.48 -4.81
CA VAL A 271 0.36 -5.61 -4.58
C VAL A 271 -0.34 -6.07 -5.85
N CYS A 272 -0.09 -5.42 -6.98
CA CYS A 272 -0.74 -5.79 -8.23
C CYS A 272 -0.30 -7.16 -8.76
N THR A 273 0.97 -7.54 -8.59
CA THR A 273 1.42 -8.90 -8.91
C THR A 273 0.73 -9.92 -8.01
N LEU A 274 0.72 -9.74 -6.70
CA LEU A 274 0.07 -10.67 -5.78
C LEU A 274 -1.43 -10.77 -6.02
N LYS A 275 -2.11 -9.64 -6.29
CA LYS A 275 -3.53 -9.61 -6.68
C LYS A 275 -3.77 -10.52 -7.88
N ASN A 276 -2.97 -10.42 -8.93
CA ASN A 276 -3.13 -11.23 -10.14
C ASN A 276 -2.86 -12.72 -9.88
N GLU A 277 -1.83 -13.04 -9.09
CA GLU A 277 -1.54 -14.42 -8.70
C GLU A 277 -2.67 -15.03 -7.86
N ILE A 278 -3.27 -14.26 -6.94
CA ILE A 278 -4.45 -14.71 -6.18
C ILE A 278 -5.64 -14.90 -7.12
N LYS A 279 -5.89 -13.96 -8.04
CA LYS A 279 -6.97 -14.06 -9.04
C LYS A 279 -6.85 -15.32 -9.90
N ASN A 280 -5.64 -15.69 -10.30
CA ASN A 280 -5.39 -16.88 -11.12
C ASN A 280 -5.55 -18.19 -10.33
N ALA A 281 -5.50 -18.13 -8.99
CA ALA A 281 -5.55 -19.30 -8.12
C ALA A 281 -6.93 -19.52 -7.47
N LEU A 282 -7.85 -18.56 -7.59
CA LEU A 282 -9.25 -18.65 -7.19
C LEU A 282 -10.12 -19.24 -8.30
#